data_AF-A0A2A2VPU5-F1
#
_entry.id   AF-A0A2A2VPU5-F1
#
_cell.length_a   1.000
_cell.length_b   1.000
_cell.length_c   1.000
_cell.angle_alpha   90.00
_cell.angle_beta   90.00
_cell.angle_gamma   90.00
#
_symmetry.space_group_name_H-M   'P 1'
#
loop_
_entity.id
_entity.type
_entity.pdbx_description
1 polymer ?
#
loop_
_entity_poly.entity_id
_entity_poly.type
_entity_poly.pdbx_seq_one_letter_code
_entity_poly.pdbx_strand_id
1 'polypeptide(L)'
;MTGPELRKLRDHLGEALGRKLTAADMAKLCGLPAAGGAEKLRKWEVTGPTPKVAGLLRVLAMASEHYPILEKFDVFDRHDVPVKERAARREAFREQIRDDVRRRLD
;
A
#
# COMPACT_ATOMS: atom_id res chain seq x y z
N MET A 1 8.12 5.47 7.81
CA MET A 1 6.67 5.49 7.91
C MET A 1 6.31 5.84 9.33
N THR A 2 5.84 7.05 9.55
CA THR A 2 5.33 7.55 10.82
C THR A 2 3.85 7.22 10.95
N GLY A 3 3.26 7.45 12.13
CA GLY A 3 1.82 7.27 12.34
C GLY A 3 0.95 8.13 11.41
N PRO A 4 1.20 9.45 11.30
CA PRO A 4 0.47 10.31 10.36
C PRO A 4 0.60 9.86 8.90
N GLU A 5 1.77 9.37 8.48
CA GLU A 5 1.96 8.81 7.13
C GLU A 5 1.11 7.54 6.91
N LEU A 6 0.98 6.67 7.92
CA LEU A 6 0.11 5.49 7.86
C LEU A 6 -1.36 5.89 7.73
N ARG A 7 -1.81 6.93 8.47
CA ARG A 7 -3.18 7.42 8.36
C ARG A 7 -3.49 7.93 6.95
N LYS A 8 -2.60 8.74 6.37
CA LYS A 8 -2.71 9.20 4.97
C LYS A 8 -2.70 8.05 3.98
N LEU A 9 -1.84 7.06 4.21
CA LEU A 9 -1.77 5.87 3.38
C LEU A 9 -3.10 5.12 3.34
N ARG A 10 -3.80 4.99 4.48
CA ARG A 10 -5.13 4.36 4.52
C ARG A 10 -6.13 5.09 3.62
N ASP A 11 -6.10 6.42 3.63
CA ASP A 11 -6.98 7.24 2.79
C ASP A 11 -6.63 7.10 1.30
N HIS A 12 -5.34 7.23 0.95
CA HIS A 12 -4.85 7.09 -0.43
C HIS A 12 -5.04 5.68 -1.02
N LEU A 13 -4.87 4.63 -0.20
CA LEU A 13 -5.18 3.26 -0.61
C LEU A 13 -6.68 3.09 -0.83
N GLY A 14 -7.51 3.69 0.01
CA GLY A 14 -8.95 3.66 -0.18
C GLY A 14 -9.39 4.33 -1.48
N GLU A 15 -8.81 5.49 -1.79
CA GLU A 15 -9.01 6.17 -3.07
C GLU A 15 -8.62 5.28 -4.26
N ALA A 16 -7.44 4.66 -4.21
CA ALA A 16 -6.95 3.76 -5.25
C ALA A 16 -7.85 2.51 -5.47
N LEU A 17 -8.56 2.07 -4.42
CA LEU A 17 -9.48 0.94 -4.49
C LEU A 17 -10.92 1.36 -4.79
N GLY A 18 -11.22 2.66 -4.85
CA GLY A 18 -12.58 3.18 -4.98
C GLY A 18 -13.47 2.95 -3.76
N ARG A 19 -12.90 2.64 -2.57
CA ARG A 19 -13.66 2.43 -1.32
C ARG A 19 -12.90 2.95 -0.11
N LYS A 20 -13.60 3.47 0.90
CA LYS A 20 -12.95 3.84 2.17
C LYS A 20 -12.44 2.59 2.89
N LEU A 21 -11.17 2.60 3.29
CA LEU A 21 -10.58 1.55 4.11
C LEU A 21 -10.73 1.86 5.60
N THR A 22 -11.24 0.89 6.34
CA THR A 22 -11.34 0.94 7.79
C THR A 22 -10.01 0.57 8.45
N ALA A 23 -9.88 0.84 9.75
CA ALA A 23 -8.75 0.33 10.53
C ALA A 23 -8.73 -1.21 10.60
N ALA A 24 -9.89 -1.87 10.47
CA ALA A 24 -9.96 -3.33 10.42
C ALA A 24 -9.44 -3.87 9.08
N ASP A 25 -9.80 -3.23 7.96
CA ASP A 25 -9.29 -3.57 6.63
C ASP A 25 -7.76 -3.47 6.58
N MET A 26 -7.22 -2.34 7.04
CA MET A 26 -5.77 -2.14 7.10
C MET A 26 -5.10 -3.13 8.07
N ALA A 27 -5.75 -3.51 9.17
CA ALA A 27 -5.24 -4.54 10.06
C ALA A 27 -5.17 -5.91 9.37
N LYS A 28 -6.19 -6.28 8.60
CA LYS A 28 -6.22 -7.50 7.77
C LYS A 28 -5.07 -7.50 6.74
N LEU A 29 -4.86 -6.36 6.06
CA LEU A 29 -3.74 -6.18 5.12
C LEU A 29 -2.36 -6.30 5.78
N CYS A 30 -2.25 -5.90 7.05
CA CYS A 30 -1.04 -6.05 7.85
C CYS A 30 -0.87 -7.46 8.44
N GLY A 31 -1.79 -8.39 8.19
CA GLY A 31 -1.78 -9.74 8.76
C GLY A 31 -2.03 -9.76 10.27
N LEU A 32 -2.71 -8.74 10.80
CA LEU A 32 -3.09 -8.70 12.21
C LEU A 32 -4.33 -9.59 12.46
N PRO A 33 -4.43 -10.21 13.65
CA PRO A 33 -5.61 -10.97 14.03
C PRO A 33 -6.87 -10.08 14.05
N ALA A 34 -8.01 -10.66 13.69
CA ALA A 34 -9.30 -9.95 13.67
C ALA A 34 -9.65 -9.38 15.06
N ALA A 35 -9.37 -10.14 16.11
CA ALA A 35 -9.47 -9.66 17.49
C ALA A 35 -8.31 -8.70 17.81
N GLY A 36 -8.64 -7.43 18.10
CA GLY A 36 -7.67 -6.41 18.52
C GLY A 36 -6.80 -5.81 17.40
N GLY A 37 -6.84 -6.35 16.18
CA GLY A 37 -6.06 -5.83 15.05
C GLY A 37 -6.36 -4.36 14.72
N ALA A 38 -7.64 -3.98 14.72
CA ALA A 38 -8.06 -2.61 14.44
C ALA A 38 -7.58 -1.61 15.51
N GLU A 39 -7.55 -2.01 16.78
CA GLU A 39 -7.03 -1.18 17.86
C GLU A 39 -5.52 -1.00 17.74
N LYS A 40 -4.80 -2.08 17.46
CA LYS A 40 -3.36 -2.05 17.22
C LYS A 40 -3.01 -1.15 16.03
N LEU A 41 -3.80 -1.18 14.96
CA LEU A 41 -3.61 -0.29 13.83
C LEU A 41 -3.85 1.18 14.22
N ARG A 42 -4.93 1.49 14.94
CA ARG A 42 -5.18 2.86 15.45
C ARG A 42 -4.02 3.37 16.31
N LYS A 43 -3.43 2.50 17.14
CA LYS A 43 -2.22 2.84 17.90
C LYS A 43 -1.05 3.17 16.97
N TRP A 44 -0.84 2.39 15.93
CA TRP A 44 0.21 2.66 14.93
C TRP A 44 -0.03 3.94 14.12
N GLU A 45 -1.28 4.36 13.90
CA GLU A 45 -1.58 5.67 13.29
C GLU A 45 -1.11 6.84 14.15
N VAL A 46 -0.81 6.61 15.45
CA VAL A 46 -0.22 7.61 16.35
C VAL A 46 1.28 7.36 16.54
N THR A 47 1.68 6.15 16.93
CA THR A 47 3.07 5.84 17.32
C THR A 47 3.97 5.48 16.15
N GLY A 48 3.39 5.15 14.99
CA GLY A 48 4.06 4.49 13.88
C GLY A 48 4.04 2.96 13.97
N PRO A 49 4.08 2.27 12.81
CA PRO A 49 4.18 0.81 12.74
C PRO A 49 5.60 0.30 13.01
N THR A 50 5.74 -1.00 13.25
CA THR A 50 7.07 -1.64 13.35
C THR A 50 7.79 -1.61 12.00
N PRO A 51 9.14 -1.69 11.94
CA PRO A 51 9.89 -1.64 10.68
C PRO A 51 9.45 -2.68 9.64
N LYS A 52 9.13 -3.90 10.09
CA LYS A 52 8.63 -4.98 9.22
C LYS A 52 7.30 -4.59 8.56
N VAL A 53 6.38 -4.05 9.35
CA VAL A 53 5.05 -3.63 8.87
C VAL A 53 5.15 -2.37 8.02
N ALA A 54 6.03 -1.43 8.38
CA ALA A 54 6.34 -0.27 7.56
C ALA A 54 6.84 -0.67 6.16
N GLY A 55 7.66 -1.72 6.06
CA GLY A 55 8.09 -2.28 4.79
C GLY A 55 6.94 -2.80 3.94
N LEU A 56 6.03 -3.58 4.55
CA LEU A 56 4.82 -4.08 3.89
C LEU A 56 3.91 -2.94 3.43
N LEU A 57 3.64 -1.96 4.31
CA LEU A 57 2.78 -0.82 4.00
C LEU A 57 3.32 0.03 2.86
N ARG A 58 4.65 0.19 2.74
CA ARG A 58 5.27 0.85 1.57
C ARG A 58 5.06 0.08 0.28
N VAL A 59 4.98 -1.26 0.33
CA VAL A 59 4.65 -2.06 -0.86
C VAL A 59 3.21 -1.83 -1.27
N LEU A 60 2.28 -1.90 -0.31
CA LEU A 60 0.85 -1.68 -0.56
C LEU A 60 0.59 -0.25 -1.05
N ALA A 61 1.34 0.74 -0.55
CA ALA A 61 1.26 2.14 -0.98
C ALA A 61 1.44 2.32 -2.49
N MET A 62 2.21 1.45 -3.14
CA MET A 62 2.42 1.50 -4.58
C MET A 62 1.14 1.28 -5.39
N ALA A 63 0.06 0.74 -4.80
CA ALA A 63 -1.25 0.66 -5.46
C ALA A 63 -1.86 2.04 -5.76
N SER A 64 -1.42 3.08 -5.03
CA SER A 64 -1.92 4.43 -5.13
C SER A 64 -0.98 5.30 -5.94
N GLU A 65 -1.55 6.22 -6.72
CA GLU A 65 -0.77 7.14 -7.55
C GLU A 65 0.02 8.16 -6.75
N HIS A 66 -0.39 8.40 -5.50
CA HIS A 66 0.24 9.31 -4.56
C HIS A 66 1.63 8.86 -4.10
N TYR A 67 2.02 7.61 -4.39
CA TYR A 67 3.30 7.04 -3.99
C TYR A 67 4.10 6.56 -5.20
N PRO A 68 5.43 6.76 -5.19
CA PRO A 68 6.30 6.21 -6.22
C PRO A 68 6.37 4.68 -6.10
N ILE A 69 6.55 4.01 -7.24
CA ILE A 69 6.97 2.61 -7.25
C ILE A 69 8.42 2.58 -6.75
N LEU A 70 8.70 1.76 -5.72
CA LEU A 70 10.04 1.71 -5.13
C LEU A 70 11.06 1.23 -6.16
N GLU A 71 12.27 1.77 -6.17
CA GLU A 71 13.33 1.45 -7.15
C GLU A 71 13.63 -0.05 -7.28
N LYS A 72 13.57 -0.81 -6.18
CA LYS A 72 13.73 -2.28 -6.21
C LYS A 72 12.65 -3.03 -7.00
N PHE A 73 11.50 -2.40 -7.19
CA PHE A 73 10.39 -2.87 -8.04
C PHE A 73 10.28 -2.06 -9.34
N ASP A 74 10.91 -0.88 -9.43
CA ASP A 74 11.01 -0.07 -10.63
C ASP A 74 12.07 -0.65 -11.58
N VAL A 75 11.87 -1.90 -12.00
CA VAL A 75 12.66 -2.53 -13.06
C VAL A 75 12.35 -1.87 -14.43
N PHE A 76 11.42 -0.93 -14.47
CA PHE A 76 10.96 -0.23 -15.67
C PHE A 76 11.87 0.94 -16.10
N ASP A 77 12.73 1.43 -15.21
CA ASP A 77 13.74 2.46 -15.54
C ASP A 77 15.07 1.87 -16.04
N ARG A 78 15.16 0.56 -16.28
CA ARG A 78 16.28 -0.03 -17.02
C ARG A 78 16.29 0.50 -18.46
N HIS A 79 17.50 0.77 -18.97
CA HIS A 79 17.76 1.34 -20.31
C HIS A 79 17.05 0.60 -21.46
N ASP A 80 16.67 -0.67 -21.28
CA ASP A 80 16.00 -1.52 -22.28
C ASP A 80 14.47 -1.37 -22.33
N VAL A 81 13.84 -0.59 -21.43
CA VAL A 81 12.39 -0.38 -21.47
C VAL A 81 12.08 0.90 -22.24
N PRO A 82 11.33 0.81 -23.37
CA PRO A 82 10.92 1.99 -24.12
C PRO A 82 10.17 2.97 -23.21
N VAL A 83 10.61 4.23 -23.19
CA VAL A 83 10.03 5.29 -22.34
C VAL A 83 8.51 5.39 -22.49
N LYS A 84 8.01 5.13 -23.71
CA LYS A 84 6.58 5.14 -24.05
C LYS A 84 5.77 4.05 -23.33
N GLU A 85 6.39 2.91 -23.02
CA GLU A 85 5.73 1.79 -22.34
C GLU A 85 5.80 1.90 -20.82
N ARG A 86 6.68 2.75 -20.27
CA ARG A 86 6.89 2.85 -18.82
C ARG A 86 5.61 3.24 -18.09
N ALA A 87 4.84 4.20 -18.63
CA ALA A 87 3.57 4.62 -18.02
C ALA A 87 2.55 3.46 -17.97
N ALA A 88 2.37 2.76 -19.09
CA ALA A 88 1.45 1.62 -19.17
C ALA A 88 1.87 0.46 -18.25
N ARG A 89 3.18 0.16 -18.18
CA ARG A 89 3.70 -0.88 -17.28
C ARG A 89 3.56 -0.51 -15.80
N ARG A 90 3.78 0.77 -15.45
CA ARG A 90 3.55 1.29 -14.10
C ARG A 90 2.09 1.15 -13.70
N GLU A 91 1.15 1.49 -14.59
CA GLU A 91 -0.28 1.31 -14.29
C GLU A 91 -0.67 -0.16 -14.17
N ALA A 92 -0.17 -1.03 -15.05
CA ALA A 92 -0.40 -2.48 -14.93
C ALA A 92 0.13 -3.05 -13.60
N PHE A 93 1.30 -2.58 -13.15
CA PHE A 93 1.86 -2.95 -11.86
C PHE A 93 0.98 -2.45 -10.71
N ARG A 94 0.49 -1.20 -10.77
CA ARG A 94 -0.43 -0.65 -9.77
C ARG A 94 -1.71 -1.47 -9.67
N GLU A 95 -2.29 -1.83 -10.81
CA GLU A 95 -3.51 -2.65 -10.83
C GLU A 95 -3.25 -4.05 -10.24
N GLN A 96 -2.10 -4.65 -10.52
CA GLN A 96 -1.69 -5.91 -9.89
C GLN A 96 -1.63 -5.78 -8.35
N ILE A 97 -1.06 -4.70 -7.82
CA ILE A 97 -1.04 -4.48 -6.35
C ILE A 97 -2.45 -4.21 -5.82
N ARG A 98 -3.31 -3.48 -6.55
CA ARG A 98 -4.73 -3.28 -6.16
C ARG A 98 -5.47 -4.60 -6.08
N ASP A 99 -5.28 -5.51 -7.03
CA ASP A 99 -5.88 -6.84 -7.01
C ASP A 99 -5.36 -7.69 -5.84
N ASP A 100 -4.06 -7.64 -5.54
CA ASP A 100 -3.50 -8.26 -4.34
C ASP A 100 -4.14 -7.73 -3.05
N VAL A 101 -4.35 -6.42 -2.98
CA VAL A 101 -5.01 -5.77 -1.83
C VAL A 101 -6.46 -6.23 -1.72
N ARG A 102 -7.22 -6.25 -2.84
CA ARG A 102 -8.61 -6.74 -2.87
C ARG A 102 -8.70 -8.18 -2.39
N ARG A 103 -7.85 -9.07 -2.91
CA ARG A 103 -7.79 -10.50 -2.52
C ARG A 103 -7.49 -10.73 -1.04
N ARG A 104 -6.74 -9.83 -0.40
CA ARG A 104 -6.46 -9.92 1.05
C ARG A 104 -7.59 -9.35 1.91
N LEU A 105 -8.46 -8.54 1.33
CA LEU A 105 -9.61 -7.96 2.04
C LEU A 105 -10.85 -8.85 1.99
N ASP A 106 -11.00 -9.66 0.95
CA ASP A 106 -11.96 -10.78 0.90
C ASP A 106 -11.58 -11.89 1.91
#